data_AF-A0A5C7VJK1-F1
#
_entry.id   AF-A0A5C7VJK1-F1
#
_cell.length_a   1.000
_cell.length_b   1.000
_cell.length_c   1.000
_cell.angle_alpha   90.00
_cell.angle_beta   90.00
_cell.angle_gamma   90.00
#
_symmetry.space_group_name_H-M   'P 1'
#
loop_
_entity.id
_entity.type
_entity.pdbx_description
1 polymer ?
#
loop_
_entity_poly.entity_id
_entity_poly.type
_entity_poly.pdbx_seq_one_letter_code
_entity_poly.pdbx_strand_id
1 'polypeptide(L)'
;MIHLITIHLQEHVHAQALGFTKTLHLYGWGKNATEAGRNVMAYCLGANLKPERISSAILSQKQDLDGFTFPEQIYGLPTGVGRLAISKSKVSESMINDALKKLDSNHMTTQIGLGMMATSNRRSDTQCLEDERRAAADQAFVDFDFGDDVRVEAANGWNYLVGPGASAWTRTVFVAPRQADGQAVDCPVQVVRFTVSFEVGSVDVEDVCAVDEKGDSVGAGHSQETQAAPAP
;
A
#
# COMPACT_ATOMS: atom_id res chain seq x y z
N MET A 1 12.93 25.16 0.13
CA MET A 1 12.46 26.13 1.15
C MET A 1 12.43 25.45 2.50
N ILE A 2 12.79 26.18 3.56
CA ILE A 2 12.81 25.67 4.94
C ILE A 2 11.45 25.94 5.60
N HIS A 3 10.86 24.91 6.21
CA HIS A 3 9.62 25.00 6.97
C HIS A 3 9.86 24.50 8.40
N LEU A 4 9.22 25.15 9.38
CA LEU A 4 9.09 24.63 10.73
C LEU A 4 7.89 23.67 10.75
N ILE A 5 8.17 22.40 11.02
CA ILE A 5 7.20 21.31 11.04
C ILE A 5 6.94 20.92 12.50
N THR A 6 5.66 20.89 12.90
CA THR A 6 5.24 20.30 14.18
C THR A 6 4.70 18.92 13.93
N ILE A 7 5.32 17.91 14.55
CA ILE A 7 4.94 16.51 14.42
C ILE A 7 4.57 15.94 15.78
N HIS A 8 3.45 15.20 15.81
CA HIS A 8 3.01 14.44 16.96
C HIS A 8 3.45 12.98 16.83
N LEU A 9 3.86 12.40 17.94
CA LEU A 9 4.33 11.03 18.06
C LEU A 9 3.31 10.21 18.87
N GLN A 10 3.21 8.92 18.54
CA GLN A 10 2.38 7.97 19.28
C GLN A 10 2.89 7.77 20.73
N GLU A 11 4.21 7.82 20.90
CA GLU A 11 4.91 7.54 22.15
C GLU A 11 5.73 8.75 22.63
N HIS A 12 5.99 8.81 23.94
CA HIS A 12 6.87 9.83 24.49
C HIS A 12 8.32 9.54 24.11
N VAL A 13 9.05 10.58 23.71
CA VAL A 13 10.49 10.53 23.47
C VAL A 13 11.19 11.50 24.41
N HIS A 14 12.41 11.15 24.82
CA HIS A 14 13.24 12.04 25.63
C HIS A 14 13.97 13.04 24.71
N ALA A 15 13.55 14.31 24.75
CA ALA A 15 14.07 15.39 23.93
C ALA A 15 14.96 16.33 24.75
N GLN A 16 16.16 15.88 25.14
CA GLN A 16 17.18 16.64 25.86
C GLN A 16 16.60 17.64 26.88
N ALA A 17 16.69 18.94 26.61
CA ALA A 17 16.26 20.03 27.51
C ALA A 17 14.74 20.12 27.74
N LEU A 18 13.94 19.46 26.90
CA LEU A 18 12.47 19.45 26.98
C LEU A 18 11.92 18.27 27.81
N GLY A 19 12.77 17.33 28.22
CA GLY A 19 12.32 16.11 28.91
C GLY A 19 11.52 15.19 27.99
N PHE A 20 10.47 14.53 28.53
CA PHE A 20 9.62 13.65 27.75
C PHE A 20 8.53 14.42 27.02
N THR A 21 8.44 14.23 25.71
CA THR A 21 7.43 14.89 24.86
C THR A 21 6.87 13.95 23.82
N LYS A 22 5.62 14.20 23.39
CA LYS A 22 5.01 13.59 22.20
C LYS A 22 5.02 14.53 21.00
N THR A 23 5.54 15.75 21.15
CA THR A 23 5.53 16.76 20.10
C THR A 23 6.97 17.18 19.83
N LEU A 24 7.36 17.15 18.56
CA LEU A 24 8.64 17.67 18.09
C LEU A 24 8.41 18.84 17.14
N HIS A 25 9.30 19.82 17.22
CA HIS A 25 9.38 20.94 16.30
C HIS A 25 10.69 20.83 15.53
N LEU A 26 10.61 20.57 14.23
CA LEU A 26 11.75 20.22 13.39
C LEU A 26 11.75 21.09 12.13
N TYR A 27 12.93 21.39 11.61
CA TYR A 27 13.04 22.10 10.33
C TYR A 27 13.09 21.10 9.18
N GLY A 28 12.15 21.24 8.23
CA GLY A 28 12.09 20.42 7.02
C GLY A 28 12.39 21.24 5.77
N TRP A 29 13.09 20.63 4.81
CA TRP A 29 13.30 21.20 3.49
C TRP A 29 12.34 20.60 2.47
N GLY A 30 11.74 21.43 1.62
CA GLY A 30 10.93 20.99 0.48
C GLY A 30 10.60 22.13 -0.47
N LYS A 31 10.06 21.83 -1.65
CA LYS A 31 9.50 22.81 -2.60
C LYS A 31 8.21 23.43 -2.08
N ASN A 32 7.53 22.76 -1.14
CA ASN A 32 6.34 23.24 -0.46
C ASN A 32 6.26 22.61 0.95
N ALA A 33 5.26 23.02 1.72
CA ALA A 33 5.03 22.54 3.09
C ALA A 33 4.81 21.02 3.15
N THR A 34 4.12 20.45 2.15
CA THR A 34 3.85 19.01 2.07
C THR A 34 5.12 18.18 1.90
N GLU A 35 6.00 18.57 0.98
CA GLU A 35 7.28 17.89 0.76
C GLU A 35 8.20 18.03 1.98
N ALA A 36 8.25 19.22 2.60
CA ALA A 36 9.01 19.43 3.83
C ALA A 36 8.49 18.56 4.99
N GLY A 37 7.17 18.50 5.15
CA GLY A 37 6.51 17.63 6.12
C GLY A 37 6.81 16.15 5.86
N ARG A 38 6.74 15.70 4.60
CA ARG A 38 7.11 14.34 4.19
C ARG A 38 8.55 13.99 4.57
N ASN A 39 9.51 14.90 4.35
CA ASN A 39 10.90 14.67 4.69
C ASN A 39 11.12 14.57 6.21
N VAL A 40 10.43 15.39 7.01
CA VAL A 40 10.47 15.29 8.49
C VAL A 40 9.84 13.99 8.98
N MET A 41 8.67 13.61 8.42
CA MET A 41 8.01 12.35 8.72
C MET A 41 8.92 11.16 8.43
N ALA A 42 9.57 11.17 7.27
CA ALA A 42 10.54 10.15 6.87
C ALA A 42 11.74 10.10 7.82
N TYR A 43 12.32 11.25 8.20
CA TYR A 43 13.38 11.26 9.21
C TYR A 43 12.93 10.60 10.52
N CYS A 44 11.76 10.96 11.04
CA CYS A 44 11.23 10.36 12.27
C CYS A 44 11.09 8.83 12.14
N LEU A 45 10.51 8.33 11.04
CA LEU A 45 10.38 6.89 10.79
C LEU A 45 11.75 6.20 10.71
N GLY A 46 12.70 6.77 9.95
CA GLY A 46 14.04 6.20 9.82
C GLY A 46 14.85 6.24 11.12
N ALA A 47 14.54 7.18 12.02
CA ALA A 47 15.10 7.26 13.37
C ALA A 47 14.37 6.33 14.37
N ASN A 48 13.50 5.44 13.87
CA ASN A 48 12.68 4.53 14.67
C ASN A 48 11.75 5.25 15.66
N LEU A 49 11.30 6.45 15.31
CA LEU A 49 10.21 7.13 15.99
C LEU A 49 8.88 6.70 15.36
N LYS A 50 7.80 6.80 16.13
CA LYS A 50 6.43 6.48 15.68
C LYS A 50 5.65 7.78 15.47
N PRO A 51 5.83 8.49 14.35
CA PRO A 51 5.04 9.68 14.10
C PRO A 51 3.58 9.32 13.82
N GLU A 52 2.68 10.12 14.36
CA GLU A 52 1.24 9.97 14.20
C GLU A 52 0.71 10.92 13.11
N ARG A 53 1.00 12.22 13.25
CA ARG A 53 0.52 13.26 12.33
C ARG A 53 1.35 14.53 12.38
N ILE A 54 1.27 15.31 11.30
CA ILE A 54 1.79 16.68 11.25
C ILE A 54 0.63 17.63 11.57
N SER A 55 0.79 18.50 12.57
CA SER A 55 -0.22 19.49 12.94
C SER A 55 0.03 20.87 12.34
N SER A 56 1.29 21.19 11.99
CA SER A 56 1.61 22.44 11.31
C SER A 56 2.87 22.32 10.47
N ALA A 57 2.89 23.09 9.38
CA ALA A 57 4.03 23.26 8.50
C ALA A 57 4.11 24.73 8.07
N ILE A 58 4.90 25.51 8.80
CA ILE A 58 4.97 26.96 8.65
C ILE A 58 6.26 27.32 7.92
N LEU A 59 6.18 28.16 6.89
CA LEU A 59 7.37 28.64 6.18
C LEU A 59 8.28 29.41 7.15
N SER A 60 9.55 29.03 7.24
CA SER A 60 10.51 29.75 8.08
C SER A 60 10.71 31.16 7.53
N GLN A 61 10.59 32.18 8.39
CA GLN A 61 10.71 33.58 7.98
C GLN A 61 12.17 34.00 7.67
N LYS A 62 13.15 33.26 8.19
CA LYS A 62 14.58 33.44 7.89
C LYS A 62 15.10 32.22 7.14
N GLN A 63 14.99 32.28 5.81
CA GLN A 63 15.36 31.18 4.91
C GLN A 63 16.82 31.21 4.47
N ASP A 64 17.62 32.14 4.97
CA ASP A 64 19.02 32.23 4.61
C ASP A 64 19.80 31.09 5.26
N LEU A 65 20.19 30.12 4.43
CA LEU A 65 21.04 29.00 4.81
C LEU A 65 22.41 29.49 5.30
N ASP A 66 22.94 30.59 4.75
CA ASP A 66 24.22 31.15 5.17
C ASP A 66 24.09 31.79 6.57
N GLY A 67 22.88 32.14 7.00
CA GLY A 67 22.57 32.65 8.35
C GLY A 67 22.08 31.58 9.34
N PHE A 68 21.93 30.32 8.93
CA PHE A 68 21.41 29.26 9.78
C PHE A 68 22.54 28.64 10.62
N THR A 69 22.37 28.61 11.93
CA THR A 69 23.43 28.14 12.85
C THR A 69 23.75 26.66 12.68
N PHE A 70 22.74 25.84 12.32
CA PHE A 70 22.87 24.38 12.24
C PHE A 70 22.17 23.82 10.99
N PRO A 71 22.73 23.98 9.78
CA PRO A 71 22.12 23.47 8.54
C PRO A 71 21.88 21.96 8.56
N GLU A 72 22.68 21.20 9.32
CA GLU A 72 22.53 19.76 9.52
C GLU A 72 21.25 19.35 10.27
N GLN A 73 20.58 20.29 10.93
CA GLN A 73 19.29 20.09 11.60
C GLN A 73 18.08 20.31 10.68
N ILE A 74 18.29 20.54 9.39
CA ILE A 74 17.24 20.70 8.38
C ILE A 74 17.04 19.36 7.64
N TYR A 75 15.95 18.67 7.92
CA TYR A 75 15.68 17.34 7.36
C TYR A 75 15.22 17.40 5.90
N GLY A 76 15.78 16.54 5.06
CA GLY A 76 15.56 16.56 3.61
C GLY A 76 16.35 17.64 2.86
N LEU A 77 17.27 18.35 3.52
CA LEU A 77 18.15 19.30 2.86
C LEU A 77 19.04 18.59 1.82
N PRO A 78 19.13 19.08 0.57
CA PRO A 78 20.04 18.50 -0.41
C PRO A 78 21.49 18.57 0.08
N THR A 79 22.19 17.45 0.02
CA THR A 79 23.53 17.31 0.61
C THR A 79 24.51 18.36 0.11
N GLY A 80 24.52 18.65 -1.20
CA GLY A 80 25.39 19.69 -1.77
C GLY A 80 25.12 21.10 -1.19
N VAL A 81 23.85 21.42 -0.95
CA VAL A 81 23.44 22.71 -0.36
C VAL A 81 23.86 22.79 1.10
N GLY A 82 23.61 21.72 1.88
CA GLY A 82 24.01 21.67 3.30
C GLY A 82 25.52 21.72 3.49
N ARG A 83 26.29 20.98 2.68
CA ARG A 83 27.75 21.00 2.73
C ARG A 83 28.32 22.39 2.43
N LEU A 84 27.78 23.07 1.40
CA LEU A 84 28.19 24.43 1.07
C LEU A 84 27.91 25.40 2.22
N ALA A 85 26.71 25.37 2.80
CA ALA A 85 26.33 26.21 3.93
C ALA A 85 27.25 25.98 5.15
N ILE A 86 27.49 24.71 5.53
CA ILE A 86 28.38 24.36 6.64
C ILE A 86 29.81 24.82 6.36
N SER A 87 30.33 24.64 5.15
CA SER A 87 31.71 25.01 4.79
C SER A 87 32.00 26.52 4.83
N LYS A 88 30.96 27.35 4.65
CA LYS A 88 31.07 28.81 4.74
C LYS A 88 31.03 29.34 6.18
N SER A 89 30.67 28.48 7.15
CA SER A 89 30.54 28.89 8.54
C SER A 89 31.90 29.28 9.13
N LYS A 90 31.92 30.33 9.95
CA LYS A 90 33.14 30.85 10.58
C LYS A 90 33.49 30.10 11.88
N VAL A 91 33.37 28.78 11.88
CA VAL A 91 33.63 27.91 13.04
C VAL A 91 34.90 27.05 12.82
N SER A 92 35.34 26.33 13.85
CA SER A 92 36.52 25.47 13.73
C SER A 92 36.30 24.31 12.75
N GLU A 93 37.38 23.83 12.15
CA GLU A 93 37.35 22.68 11.24
C GLU A 93 36.77 21.41 11.90
N SER A 94 37.04 21.21 13.20
CA SER A 94 36.42 20.12 13.97
C SER A 94 34.90 20.21 13.99
N MET A 95 34.33 21.39 14.24
CA MET A 95 32.88 21.60 14.25
C MET A 95 32.28 21.41 12.86
N ILE A 96 32.96 21.87 11.80
CA ILE A 96 32.57 21.62 10.41
C ILE A 96 32.48 20.11 10.15
N ASN A 97 33.51 19.36 10.51
CA ASN A 97 33.56 17.92 10.28
C ASN A 97 32.45 17.17 11.03
N ASP A 98 32.15 17.57 12.26
CA ASP A 98 31.05 16.97 13.03
C ASP A 98 29.67 17.32 12.45
N ALA A 99 29.47 18.56 12.01
CA ALA A 99 28.24 18.98 11.33
C ALA A 99 28.03 18.21 10.00
N LEU A 100 29.10 18.00 9.22
CA LEU A 100 29.06 17.22 7.98
C LEU A 100 28.70 15.76 8.23
N LYS A 101 29.33 15.11 9.23
CA LYS A 101 28.97 13.74 9.64
C LYS A 101 27.50 13.65 10.06
N LYS A 102 27.02 14.66 10.80
CA LYS A 102 25.62 14.70 11.24
C LYS A 102 24.66 14.89 10.08
N LEU A 103 24.98 15.74 9.11
CA LEU A 103 24.22 15.93 7.89
C LEU A 103 24.09 14.61 7.10
N ASP A 104 25.21 13.90 6.90
CA ASP A 104 25.22 12.62 6.19
C ASP A 104 24.38 11.56 6.92
N SER A 105 24.53 11.46 8.24
CA SER A 105 23.73 10.57 9.09
C SER A 105 22.23 10.90 8.97
N ASN A 106 21.84 12.17 9.10
CA ASN A 106 20.45 12.59 8.99
C ASN A 106 19.89 12.33 7.57
N HIS A 107 20.69 12.51 6.53
CA HIS A 107 20.29 12.18 5.15
C HIS A 107 20.02 10.69 5.00
N MET A 108 20.93 9.83 5.47
CA MET A 108 20.75 8.37 5.44
C MET A 108 19.49 7.95 6.19
N THR A 109 19.28 8.47 7.41
CA THR A 109 18.07 8.22 8.21
C THR A 109 16.81 8.63 7.45
N THR A 110 16.82 9.80 6.80
CA THR A 110 15.68 10.27 5.99
C THR A 110 15.38 9.33 4.82
N GLN A 111 16.42 8.86 4.11
CA GLN A 111 16.24 7.92 3.00
C GLN A 111 15.66 6.57 3.44
N ILE A 112 16.10 6.04 4.60
CA ILE A 112 15.54 4.82 5.19
C ILE A 112 14.03 5.00 5.40
N GLY A 113 13.62 6.10 6.05
CA GLY A 113 12.21 6.37 6.29
C GLY A 113 11.39 6.61 5.02
N LEU A 114 11.95 7.26 4.00
CA LEU A 114 11.30 7.39 2.69
C LEU A 114 11.05 6.01 2.05
N GLY A 115 12.00 5.09 2.16
CA GLY A 115 11.85 3.71 1.73
C GLY A 115 10.73 2.98 2.48
N MET A 116 10.66 3.14 3.81
CA MET A 116 9.59 2.57 4.64
C MET A 116 8.20 3.12 4.29
N MET A 117 8.09 4.42 4.01
CA MET A 117 6.82 5.02 3.57
C MET A 117 6.39 4.49 2.21
N ALA A 118 7.33 4.32 1.28
CA ALA A 118 7.04 3.77 -0.04
C ALA A 118 6.55 2.31 0.03
N THR A 119 7.11 1.49 0.93
CA THR A 119 6.66 0.10 1.13
C THR A 119 5.32 0.01 1.85
N SER A 120 5.05 0.91 2.81
CA SER A 120 3.76 0.95 3.51
C SER A 120 2.62 1.31 2.56
N ASN A 121 2.79 2.30 1.68
CA ASN A 121 1.77 2.64 0.69
C ASN A 121 1.47 1.48 -0.26
N ARG A 122 2.51 0.75 -0.71
CA ARG A 122 2.31 -0.44 -1.56
C ARG A 122 1.48 -1.52 -0.88
N ARG A 123 1.66 -1.75 0.42
CA ARG A 123 0.88 -2.75 1.17
C ARG A 123 -0.59 -2.32 1.30
N SER A 124 -0.85 -1.05 1.57
CA SER A 124 -2.21 -0.52 1.64
C SER A 124 -2.92 -0.59 0.29
N ASP A 125 -2.23 -0.26 -0.80
CA ASP A 125 -2.79 -0.32 -2.16
C ASP A 125 -3.08 -1.77 -2.59
N THR A 126 -2.19 -2.72 -2.28
CA THR A 126 -2.41 -4.15 -2.57
C THR A 126 -3.54 -4.73 -1.73
N GLN A 127 -3.64 -4.35 -0.45
CA GLN A 127 -4.71 -4.84 0.42
C GLN A 127 -6.08 -4.29 0.00
N CYS A 128 -6.15 -3.03 -0.42
CA CYS A 128 -7.37 -2.44 -1.01
C CYS A 128 -7.80 -3.19 -2.27
N LEU A 129 -6.84 -3.46 -3.18
CA LEU A 129 -7.10 -4.23 -4.40
C LEU A 129 -7.58 -5.66 -4.12
N GLU A 130 -7.01 -6.34 -3.12
CA GLU A 130 -7.45 -7.68 -2.73
C GLU A 130 -8.87 -7.68 -2.14
N ASP A 131 -9.22 -6.70 -1.30
CA ASP A 131 -10.57 -6.58 -0.75
C ASP A 131 -11.60 -6.27 -1.85
N GLU A 132 -11.26 -5.40 -2.81
CA GLU A 132 -12.10 -5.10 -3.97
C GLU A 132 -12.27 -6.30 -4.90
N ARG A 133 -11.19 -7.04 -5.19
CA ARG A 133 -11.26 -8.30 -5.96
C ARG A 133 -12.11 -9.36 -5.27
N ARG A 134 -12.11 -9.42 -3.93
CA ARG A 134 -13.00 -10.31 -3.18
C ARG A 134 -14.45 -9.97 -3.43
N ALA A 135 -14.81 -8.68 -3.33
CA ALA A 135 -16.16 -8.23 -3.58
C ALA A 135 -16.60 -8.54 -5.03
N ALA A 136 -15.72 -8.31 -6.01
CA ALA A 136 -15.99 -8.64 -7.41
C ALA A 136 -16.15 -10.16 -7.64
N ALA A 137 -15.32 -11.01 -7.01
CA ALA A 137 -15.46 -12.46 -7.09
C ALA A 137 -16.76 -12.96 -6.46
N ASP A 138 -17.14 -12.41 -5.31
CA ASP A 138 -18.42 -12.72 -4.65
C ASP A 138 -19.61 -12.34 -5.54
N GLN A 139 -19.55 -11.17 -6.19
CA GLN A 139 -20.57 -10.74 -7.14
C GLN A 139 -20.65 -11.66 -8.37
N ALA A 140 -19.50 -11.98 -8.98
CA ALA A 140 -19.43 -12.91 -10.11
C ALA A 140 -19.98 -14.29 -9.76
N PHE A 141 -19.79 -14.76 -8.53
CA PHE A 141 -20.37 -16.01 -8.05
C PHE A 141 -21.90 -15.95 -7.90
N VAL A 142 -22.44 -14.83 -7.40
CA VAL A 142 -23.89 -14.61 -7.28
C VAL A 142 -24.55 -14.55 -8.66
N ASP A 143 -23.88 -13.93 -9.62
CA ASP A 143 -24.38 -13.74 -10.98
C ASP A 143 -24.19 -14.97 -11.87
N PHE A 144 -23.40 -15.96 -11.43
CA PHE A 144 -23.12 -17.15 -12.22
C PHE A 144 -24.31 -18.11 -12.22
N ASP A 145 -24.75 -18.45 -13.43
CA ASP A 145 -25.82 -19.42 -13.64
C ASP A 145 -25.27 -20.85 -13.69
N PHE A 146 -25.43 -21.59 -12.59
CA PHE A 146 -25.09 -23.01 -12.51
C PHE A 146 -26.12 -23.92 -13.20
N GLY A 147 -27.23 -23.37 -13.70
CA GLY A 147 -28.34 -24.05 -14.36
C GLY A 147 -29.67 -23.93 -13.60
N ASP A 148 -30.79 -23.91 -14.33
CA ASP A 148 -32.14 -23.71 -13.77
C ASP A 148 -32.58 -24.79 -12.76
N ASP A 149 -32.07 -26.02 -12.93
CA ASP A 149 -32.47 -27.20 -12.16
C ASP A 149 -31.46 -27.58 -11.06
N VAL A 150 -30.61 -26.65 -10.63
CA VAL A 150 -29.64 -26.91 -9.56
C VAL A 150 -29.77 -25.95 -8.39
N ARG A 151 -29.36 -26.44 -7.21
CA ARG A 151 -29.22 -25.70 -5.96
C ARG A 151 -27.76 -25.74 -5.54
N VAL A 152 -27.23 -24.58 -5.16
CA VAL A 152 -25.92 -24.48 -4.51
C VAL A 152 -26.12 -24.63 -2.99
N GLU A 153 -25.52 -25.67 -2.40
CA GLU A 153 -25.77 -26.03 -0.99
C GLU A 153 -24.72 -25.46 -0.04
N ALA A 154 -23.48 -25.37 -0.48
CA ALA A 154 -22.38 -24.81 0.29
C ALA A 154 -21.30 -24.28 -0.64
N ALA A 155 -20.58 -23.27 -0.17
CA ALA A 155 -19.43 -22.76 -0.85
C ALA A 155 -18.34 -22.42 0.17
N ASN A 156 -17.14 -22.93 -0.05
CA ASN A 156 -15.99 -22.60 0.80
C ASN A 156 -15.54 -21.16 0.55
N GLY A 157 -14.63 -20.66 1.39
CA GLY A 157 -13.94 -19.39 1.15
C GLY A 157 -13.08 -19.44 -0.13
N TRP A 158 -12.67 -18.25 -0.59
CA TRP A 158 -11.79 -18.10 -1.75
C TRP A 158 -10.38 -18.60 -1.46
N ASN A 159 -9.87 -19.44 -2.35
CA ASN A 159 -8.49 -19.89 -2.41
C ASN A 159 -7.77 -19.20 -3.56
N TYR A 160 -6.62 -18.61 -3.23
CA TYR A 160 -5.75 -17.92 -4.17
C TYR A 160 -4.87 -18.93 -4.92
N LEU A 161 -4.93 -18.95 -6.24
CA LEU A 161 -3.93 -19.68 -7.02
C LEU A 161 -2.63 -18.87 -7.03
N VAL A 162 -1.67 -19.29 -6.20
CA VAL A 162 -0.36 -18.63 -6.08
C VAL A 162 0.49 -18.96 -7.31
N GLY A 163 0.75 -17.96 -8.15
CA GLY A 163 1.64 -18.03 -9.30
C GLY A 163 2.06 -16.64 -9.77
N PRO A 164 3.15 -16.49 -10.55
CA PRO A 164 3.52 -15.20 -11.12
C PRO A 164 2.40 -14.73 -12.07
N GLY A 165 1.75 -13.60 -11.72
CA GLY A 165 0.54 -13.14 -12.39
C GLY A 165 -0.77 -13.64 -11.79
N ALA A 166 -0.77 -14.09 -10.52
CA ALA A 166 -1.94 -14.59 -9.81
C ALA A 166 -3.15 -13.66 -9.91
N SER A 167 -3.96 -13.91 -10.92
CA SER A 167 -5.20 -13.21 -11.23
C SER A 167 -6.41 -14.12 -11.09
N ALA A 168 -6.25 -15.37 -10.63
CA ALA A 168 -7.35 -16.31 -10.54
C ALA A 168 -7.66 -16.69 -9.09
N TRP A 169 -8.94 -16.59 -8.74
CA TRP A 169 -9.49 -16.95 -7.44
C TRP A 169 -10.39 -18.15 -7.61
N THR A 170 -10.24 -19.14 -6.74
CA THR A 170 -11.01 -20.39 -6.85
C THR A 170 -11.80 -20.66 -5.59
N ARG A 171 -12.99 -21.25 -5.71
CA ARG A 171 -13.75 -21.78 -4.58
C ARG A 171 -14.42 -23.09 -4.94
N THR A 172 -14.56 -23.95 -3.95
CA THR A 172 -15.32 -25.19 -4.09
C THR A 172 -16.80 -24.90 -3.84
N VAL A 173 -17.64 -25.40 -4.75
CA VAL A 173 -19.09 -25.23 -4.78
C VAL A 173 -19.72 -26.61 -4.81
N PHE A 174 -20.76 -26.80 -4.00
CA PHE A 174 -21.51 -28.05 -3.95
C PHE A 174 -22.85 -27.84 -4.64
N VAL A 175 -23.06 -28.53 -5.75
CA VAL A 175 -24.23 -28.39 -6.62
C VAL A 175 -25.08 -29.66 -6.51
N ALA A 176 -26.36 -29.50 -6.17
CA ALA A 176 -27.33 -30.59 -6.06
C ALA A 176 -28.55 -30.31 -6.97
N PRO A 177 -29.25 -31.33 -7.50
CA PRO A 177 -30.47 -31.13 -8.26
C PRO A 177 -31.56 -30.41 -7.44
N ARG A 178 -32.24 -29.44 -8.05
CA ARG A 178 -33.37 -28.74 -7.47
C ARG A 178 -34.61 -29.63 -7.51
N GLN A 179 -35.16 -29.97 -6.35
CA GLN A 179 -36.38 -30.76 -6.29
C GLN A 179 -37.63 -29.89 -6.42
N ALA A 180 -38.68 -30.46 -7.02
CA ALA A 180 -39.96 -29.79 -7.22
C ALA A 180 -40.75 -29.57 -5.91
N ASP A 181 -40.43 -30.30 -4.84
CA ASP A 181 -41.21 -30.39 -3.59
C ASP A 181 -40.46 -29.91 -2.33
N GLY A 182 -39.20 -29.48 -2.47
CA GLY A 182 -38.43 -28.89 -1.36
C GLY A 182 -37.97 -29.87 -0.28
N GLN A 183 -38.06 -31.18 -0.50
CA GLN A 183 -37.47 -32.17 0.42
C GLN A 183 -35.98 -32.39 0.15
N ALA A 184 -35.26 -32.89 1.16
CA ALA A 184 -33.87 -33.29 1.02
C ALA A 184 -33.83 -34.73 0.49
N VAL A 185 -33.28 -34.94 -0.71
CA VAL A 185 -32.93 -36.27 -1.18
C VAL A 185 -31.45 -36.51 -1.01
N ASP A 186 -31.13 -37.75 -0.66
CA ASP A 186 -29.80 -38.35 -0.60
C ASP A 186 -29.24 -38.53 -2.03
N CYS A 187 -29.21 -37.44 -2.82
CA CYS A 187 -28.68 -37.41 -4.17
C CYS A 187 -27.18 -37.10 -4.14
N PRO A 188 -26.39 -37.62 -5.08
CA PRO A 188 -24.96 -37.32 -5.14
C PRO A 188 -24.76 -35.83 -5.42
N VAL A 189 -24.16 -35.15 -4.45
CA VAL A 189 -23.73 -33.76 -4.56
C VAL A 189 -22.56 -33.70 -5.54
N GLN A 190 -22.68 -32.87 -6.58
CA GLN A 190 -21.59 -32.62 -7.52
C GLN A 190 -20.64 -31.58 -6.92
N VAL A 191 -19.35 -31.89 -6.87
CA VAL A 191 -18.31 -30.95 -6.45
C VAL A 191 -17.81 -30.19 -7.67
N VAL A 192 -17.92 -28.87 -7.61
CA VAL A 192 -17.57 -27.95 -8.70
C VAL A 192 -16.50 -26.98 -8.21
N ARG A 193 -15.47 -26.78 -9.03
CA ARG A 193 -14.46 -25.74 -8.83
C ARG A 193 -14.85 -24.51 -9.64
N PHE A 194 -15.29 -23.48 -8.93
CA PHE A 194 -15.58 -22.17 -9.50
C PHE A 194 -14.32 -21.30 -9.50
N THR A 195 -14.03 -20.66 -10.63
CA THR A 195 -12.83 -19.85 -10.84
C THR A 195 -13.22 -18.51 -11.42
N VAL A 196 -12.70 -17.43 -10.83
CA VAL A 196 -12.82 -16.06 -11.32
C VAL A 196 -11.42 -15.55 -11.65
N SER A 197 -11.19 -15.15 -12.89
CA SER A 197 -9.94 -14.56 -13.37
C SER A 197 -10.09 -13.05 -13.49
N PHE A 198 -9.04 -12.31 -13.16
CA PHE A 198 -8.98 -10.85 -13.16
C PHE A 198 -7.94 -10.34 -14.17
N GLU A 199 -8.11 -9.13 -14.67
CA GLU A 199 -7.00 -8.46 -15.36
C GLU A 199 -5.85 -8.17 -14.38
N VAL A 200 -4.60 -8.30 -14.84
CA VAL A 200 -3.41 -8.12 -14.00
C VAL A 200 -3.33 -6.69 -13.46
N GLY A 201 -3.41 -6.55 -12.13
CA GLY A 201 -3.38 -5.25 -11.45
C GLY A 201 -4.72 -4.50 -11.43
N SER A 202 -5.80 -5.07 -11.99
CA SER A 202 -7.15 -4.50 -11.95
C SER A 202 -8.11 -5.31 -11.08
N VAL A 203 -9.29 -4.75 -10.80
CA VAL A 203 -10.45 -5.42 -10.20
C VAL A 203 -11.39 -6.02 -11.25
N ASP A 204 -11.15 -5.73 -12.52
CA ASP A 204 -11.99 -6.18 -13.63
C ASP A 204 -11.88 -7.69 -13.81
N VAL A 205 -13.04 -8.35 -13.88
CA VAL A 205 -13.17 -9.79 -14.12
C VAL A 205 -12.96 -10.07 -15.61
N GLU A 206 -11.94 -10.85 -15.94
CA GLU A 206 -11.59 -11.26 -17.29
C GLU A 206 -12.38 -12.51 -17.72
N ASP A 207 -12.51 -13.49 -16.82
CA ASP A 207 -13.18 -14.77 -17.10
C ASP A 207 -13.79 -15.37 -15.84
N VAL A 208 -14.86 -16.14 -16.03
CA VAL A 208 -15.55 -16.88 -14.96
C VAL A 208 -15.93 -18.26 -15.47
N CYS A 209 -15.41 -19.30 -14.83
CA CYS A 209 -15.73 -20.67 -15.20
C CYS A 209 -15.99 -21.56 -13.97
N ALA A 210 -16.83 -22.56 -14.16
CA ALA A 210 -17.09 -23.61 -13.19
C ALA A 210 -16.79 -24.95 -13.86
N VAL A 211 -15.95 -25.77 -13.24
CA VAL A 211 -15.60 -27.10 -13.76
C VAL A 211 -15.83 -28.17 -12.71
N ASP A 212 -16.33 -29.33 -13.12
CA ASP A 212 -16.52 -30.46 -12.22
C ASP A 212 -15.21 -31.25 -11.98
N GLU A 213 -15.29 -32.34 -11.22
CA GLU A 213 -14.13 -33.19 -10.92
C GLU A 213 -13.51 -33.87 -12.16
N LYS A 214 -14.25 -33.96 -13.27
CA LYS A 214 -13.78 -34.51 -14.54
C LYS A 214 -13.17 -33.42 -15.44
N GLY A 215 -13.35 -32.15 -15.07
CA GLY A 215 -12.92 -30.99 -15.85
C GLY A 215 -13.97 -30.51 -16.85
N ASP A 216 -15.19 -31.04 -16.79
CA ASP A 216 -16.29 -30.61 -17.66
C ASP A 216 -16.88 -29.30 -17.15
N SER A 217 -17.22 -28.37 -18.06
CA SER A 217 -17.81 -27.09 -17.71
C SER A 217 -19.23 -27.25 -17.17
N VAL A 218 -19.53 -26.57 -16.05
CA VAL A 218 -20.84 -26.56 -15.40
C VAL A 218 -21.47 -25.18 -15.54
N GLY A 219 -22.76 -25.15 -15.91
CA GLY A 219 -23.51 -23.90 -16.07
C GLY A 219 -23.22 -23.14 -17.36
N ALA A 220 -23.96 -22.07 -17.57
CA ALA A 220 -23.80 -21.18 -18.72
C ALA A 220 -22.80 -20.06 -18.39
N GLY A 221 -21.54 -20.43 -18.16
CA GLY A 221 -20.47 -19.44 -18.13
C GLY A 221 -20.40 -18.73 -19.49
N HIS A 222 -20.22 -17.41 -19.49
CA HIS A 222 -20.00 -16.60 -20.69
C HIS A 222 -18.84 -17.16 -21.52
N SER A 223 -19.10 -18.18 -22.31
CA SER A 223 -18.29 -18.50 -23.47
C SER A 223 -18.50 -17.31 -24.37
N GLN A 224 -17.56 -16.36 -24.38
CA GLN A 224 -17.47 -15.43 -25.49
C GLN A 224 -17.36 -16.31 -26.74
N GLU A 225 -18.48 -16.40 -27.46
CA GLU A 225 -18.51 -16.82 -28.85
C GLU A 225 -17.52 -15.90 -29.57
N THR A 226 -16.28 -16.36 -29.68
CA THR A 226 -15.33 -15.83 -30.64
C THR A 226 -15.92 -16.20 -31.99
N GLN A 227 -16.76 -15.31 -32.52
CA GLN A 227 -17.20 -15.37 -33.92
C GLN A 227 -15.93 -15.33 -34.76
N ALA A 228 -15.53 -16.49 -35.26
CA ALA A 228 -14.53 -16.59 -36.30
C ALA A 228 -15.06 -15.79 -37.50
N ALA A 229 -14.40 -14.68 -37.81
CA ALA A 229 -14.67 -13.90 -39.00
C ALA A 229 -14.58 -14.82 -40.23
N PRO A 230 -15.53 -14.75 -41.18
CA PRO A 230 -15.40 -15.51 -42.41
C PRO A 230 -14.15 -15.05 -43.16
N ALA A 231 -13.32 -16.02 -43.55
CA ALA A 231 -12.15 -15.80 -44.38
C ALA A 231 -12.56 -15.17 -45.74
N PRO A 232 -11.70 -14.32 -46.34
CA PRO A 232 -12.00 -13.61 -47.59
C PRO A 232 -12.17 -14.54 -48.80
#